data_AF-A0A929Z1D8-F1
#
_entry.id   AF-A0A929Z1D8-F1
#
_cell.length_a   1.000
_cell.length_b   1.000
_cell.length_c   1.000
_cell.angle_alpha   90.00
_cell.angle_beta   90.00
_cell.angle_gamma   90.00
#
_symmetry.space_group_name_H-M   'P 1'
#
loop_
_entity.id
_entity.type
_entity.pdbx_description
1 polymer ?
#
loop_
_entity_poly.entity_id
_entity_poly.type
_entity_poly.pdbx_seq_one_letter_code
_entity_poly.pdbx_strand_id
1 'polypeptide(L)'
;MKAIVYSLLILLLFVAFSCHKRNGNTHLPHAKTPACVPFIDNRTIKYNIMLVACDTCAPIHDIGYRVIISLSAKEDSIIKHISKGQWLSMLNDKKTDFAANLLLYRLYEREAIVLLHYNNAPEWRQAMKENDLHYWQQTLK
;
A
#
# COMPACT_ATOMS: atom_id res chain seq x y z
N MET A 1 7.29 36.62 32.10
CA MET A 1 7.92 35.94 30.95
C MET A 1 8.83 34.80 31.40
N LYS A 2 8.30 33.78 32.09
CA LYS A 2 9.05 32.54 32.44
C LYS A 2 8.21 31.28 32.24
N ALA A 3 6.88 31.37 32.33
CA ALA A 3 5.97 30.27 32.07
C ALA A 3 5.91 29.81 30.60
N ILE A 4 6.17 30.71 29.63
CA ILE A 4 6.13 30.39 28.19
C ILE A 4 7.30 29.48 27.78
N VAL A 5 8.46 29.63 28.43
CA VAL A 5 9.67 28.86 28.11
C VAL A 5 9.53 27.40 28.55
N TYR A 6 8.87 27.14 29.68
CA TYR A 6 8.61 25.76 30.14
C TYR A 6 7.56 25.04 29.29
N SER A 7 6.59 25.76 28.71
CA SER A 7 5.58 25.17 27.82
C SER A 7 6.17 24.72 26.47
N LEU A 8 7.16 25.45 25.95
CA LEU A 8 7.90 25.08 24.73
C LEU A 8 8.85 23.89 24.93
N LEU A 9 9.42 23.74 26.14
CA LEU A 9 10.29 22.61 26.48
C LEU A 9 9.53 21.28 26.62
N ILE A 10 8.27 21.31 27.05
CA ILE A 10 7.42 20.11 27.17
C ILE A 10 6.92 19.62 25.80
N LEU A 11 6.71 20.53 24.84
CA LEU A 11 6.27 20.18 23.49
C LEU A 11 7.37 19.50 22.64
N LEU A 12 8.65 19.74 22.96
CA LEU A 12 9.80 19.15 22.27
C LEU A 12 10.12 17.71 22.70
N LEU A 13 9.55 17.22 23.81
CA LEU A 13 9.80 15.87 24.32
C LEU A 13 8.90 14.78 23.69
N PHE A 14 7.91 15.14 22.88
CA PHE A 14 7.02 14.17 22.22
C PHE A 14 7.48 13.70 20.83
N VAL A 15 8.63 14.16 20.33
CA VAL A 15 9.13 13.82 18.96
C VAL A 15 10.11 12.63 18.94
N ALA A 16 10.27 11.89 20.05
CA ALA A 16 11.23 10.80 20.14
C ALA A 16 10.64 9.36 20.19
N PHE A 17 9.41 9.13 19.71
CA PHE A 17 8.95 7.77 19.40
C PHE A 17 9.35 7.36 17.97
N SER A 18 10.65 7.45 17.69
CA SER A 18 11.28 6.68 16.62
C SER A 18 11.55 5.29 17.16
N CYS A 19 11.08 4.25 16.47
CA CYS A 19 11.21 2.84 16.84
C CYS A 19 12.58 2.53 17.45
N HIS A 20 12.62 2.33 18.77
CA HIS A 20 13.82 1.91 19.46
C HIS A 20 14.07 0.44 19.09
N LYS A 21 15.12 0.18 18.31
CA LYS A 21 15.58 -1.18 17.98
C LYS A 21 16.08 -1.82 19.28
N ARG A 22 15.22 -2.60 19.93
CA ARG A 22 15.54 -3.34 21.15
C ARG A 22 16.44 -4.53 20.77
N ASN A 23 17.75 -4.37 20.94
CA ASN A 23 18.66 -5.51 21.00
C ASN A 23 18.40 -6.23 22.33
N GLY A 24 17.76 -7.38 22.29
CA GLY A 24 17.52 -8.23 23.44
C GLY A 24 17.40 -9.67 22.97
N ASN A 25 18.46 -10.45 23.19
CA ASN A 25 18.46 -11.90 23.06
C ASN A 25 17.48 -12.49 24.08
N THR A 26 16.34 -12.97 23.61
CA THR A 26 15.56 -14.00 24.30
C THR A 26 14.75 -14.77 23.27
N HIS A 27 15.06 -16.07 23.14
CA HIS A 27 14.31 -17.03 22.35
C HIS A 27 12.87 -17.14 22.90
N LEU A 28 11.93 -16.49 22.21
CA LEU A 28 10.50 -16.85 22.18
C LEU A 28 10.11 -17.05 20.71
N PRO A 29 9.13 -17.92 20.41
CA PRO A 29 8.74 -18.17 19.02
C PRO A 29 8.32 -16.84 18.39
N HIS A 30 9.12 -16.44 17.42
CA HIS A 30 9.03 -15.16 16.74
C HIS A 30 7.68 -15.08 16.05
N ALA A 31 6.69 -14.44 16.68
CA ALA A 31 5.59 -13.86 15.94
C ALA A 31 6.25 -12.97 14.89
N LYS A 32 6.11 -13.33 13.60
CA LYS A 32 6.69 -12.58 12.48
C LYS A 32 6.21 -11.13 12.64
N THR A 33 7.11 -10.25 13.07
CA THR A 33 6.88 -8.82 13.00
C THR A 33 6.51 -8.52 11.55
N PRO A 34 5.39 -7.84 11.27
CA PRO A 34 5.05 -7.48 9.90
C PRO A 34 6.22 -6.67 9.37
N ALA A 35 6.90 -7.20 8.35
CA ALA A 35 7.98 -6.47 7.71
C ALA A 35 7.38 -5.13 7.26
N CYS A 36 7.80 -4.03 7.89
CA CYS A 36 7.46 -2.69 7.41
C CYS A 36 7.98 -2.59 5.99
N VAL A 37 7.07 -2.41 5.03
CA VAL A 37 7.42 -2.20 3.62
C VAL A 37 7.28 -0.70 3.36
N PRO A 38 8.34 0.10 3.61
CA PRO A 38 8.22 1.56 3.74
C PRO A 38 7.81 2.27 2.45
N PHE A 39 7.92 1.63 1.27
CA PHE A 39 7.52 2.22 0.00
C PHE A 39 6.02 2.12 -0.29
N ILE A 40 5.27 1.32 0.50
CA ILE A 40 3.81 1.23 0.38
C ILE A 40 3.19 2.32 1.25
N ASP A 41 3.08 3.53 0.72
CA ASP A 41 2.48 4.69 1.40
C ASP A 41 1.66 5.49 0.40
N ASN A 42 0.41 5.80 0.77
CA ASN A 42 -0.55 6.56 -0.04
C ASN A 42 -0.03 7.93 -0.49
N ARG A 43 0.90 8.53 0.27
CA ARG A 43 1.47 9.86 -0.01
C ARG A 43 2.56 9.82 -1.06
N THR A 44 3.23 8.68 -1.23
CA THR A 44 4.43 8.58 -2.06
C THR A 44 4.28 7.68 -3.27
N ILE A 45 3.24 6.84 -3.29
CA ILE A 45 2.94 5.97 -4.43
C ILE A 45 2.69 6.81 -5.69
N LYS A 46 3.39 6.46 -6.77
CA LYS A 46 3.18 7.03 -8.11
C LYS A 46 2.71 5.93 -9.03
N TYR A 47 1.69 6.22 -9.83
CA TYR A 47 1.09 5.22 -10.70
C TYR A 47 0.43 5.90 -11.91
N ASN A 48 0.18 5.11 -12.95
CA ASN A 48 -0.65 5.48 -14.09
C ASN A 48 -1.73 4.43 -14.30
N ILE A 49 -2.85 4.83 -14.90
CA ILE A 49 -3.87 3.91 -15.39
C ILE A 49 -3.81 4.00 -16.91
N MET A 50 -3.56 2.87 -17.57
CA MET A 50 -3.37 2.84 -19.02
C MET A 50 -4.28 1.80 -19.64
N LEU A 51 -4.89 2.14 -20.78
CA LEU A 51 -5.53 1.16 -21.65
C LEU A 51 -4.43 0.30 -22.29
N VAL A 52 -4.53 -1.01 -22.14
CA VAL A 52 -3.57 -1.97 -22.67
C VAL A 52 -4.23 -2.75 -23.80
N ALA A 53 -3.49 -2.99 -24.87
CA ALA A 53 -3.91 -3.82 -26.00
C ALA A 53 -3.21 -5.17 -25.98
N CYS A 54 -3.85 -6.18 -26.56
CA CYS A 54 -3.21 -7.48 -26.79
C CYS A 54 -2.19 -7.36 -27.92
N ASP A 55 -0.91 -7.56 -27.61
CA ASP A 55 0.20 -7.50 -28.56
C ASP A 55 0.42 -8.82 -29.32
N THR A 56 -0.16 -9.92 -28.82
CA THR A 56 -0.10 -11.24 -29.46
C THR A 56 -1.37 -11.60 -30.27
N CYS A 57 -2.40 -10.75 -30.29
CA CYS A 57 -3.69 -11.05 -30.92
C CYS A 57 -3.76 -10.53 -32.37
N ALA A 58 -4.57 -11.20 -33.21
CA ALA A 58 -4.89 -10.76 -34.57
C ALA A 58 -6.41 -10.81 -34.82
N PRO A 59 -7.11 -9.65 -34.94
CA PRO A 59 -6.57 -8.29 -34.87
C PRO A 59 -6.18 -7.85 -33.44
N ILE A 60 -5.28 -6.86 -33.36
CA ILE A 60 -4.98 -6.15 -32.11
C ILE A 60 -6.25 -5.48 -31.63
N HIS A 61 -6.55 -5.66 -30.35
CA HIS A 61 -7.69 -5.05 -29.68
C HIS A 61 -7.33 -4.76 -28.21
N ASP A 62 -8.08 -3.84 -27.61
CA ASP A 62 -7.92 -3.47 -26.21
C ASP A 62 -8.33 -4.63 -25.29
N ILE A 63 -7.52 -4.89 -24.26
CA ILE A 63 -7.77 -5.91 -23.23
C ILE A 63 -8.12 -5.30 -21.87
N GLY A 64 -8.21 -3.97 -21.81
CA GLY A 64 -8.71 -3.21 -20.67
C GLY A 64 -7.68 -2.33 -19.99
N TYR A 65 -8.07 -1.69 -18.89
CA TYR A 65 -7.22 -0.75 -18.18
C TYR A 65 -6.38 -1.45 -17.11
N ARG A 66 -5.12 -1.06 -16.98
CA ARG A 66 -4.18 -1.61 -16.00
C ARG A 66 -3.52 -0.51 -15.18
N VAL A 67 -3.23 -0.84 -13.92
CA VAL A 67 -2.43 0.01 -13.03
C VAL A 67 -0.95 -0.25 -13.32
N ILE A 68 -0.24 0.80 -13.76
CA ILE A 68 1.20 0.77 -14.03
C ILE A 68 1.94 1.47 -12.90
N ILE A 69 2.79 0.72 -12.19
CA ILE A 69 3.68 1.21 -11.14
C ILE A 69 5.09 0.75 -11.46
N SER A 70 6.03 1.69 -11.55
CA SER A 70 7.45 1.40 -11.70
C SER A 70 8.03 1.00 -10.36
N LEU A 71 8.44 -0.26 -10.24
CA LEU A 71 9.09 -0.81 -9.05
C LEU A 71 10.51 -1.23 -9.41
N SER A 72 11.45 -1.05 -8.48
CA SER A 72 12.75 -1.72 -8.56
C SER A 72 12.57 -3.23 -8.46
N ALA A 73 13.54 -4.00 -8.97
CA ALA A 73 13.54 -5.47 -8.84
C ALA A 73 13.40 -5.93 -7.38
N LYS A 74 13.98 -5.18 -6.44
CA LYS A 74 13.85 -5.43 -5.01
C LYS A 74 12.41 -5.22 -4.51
N GLU A 75 11.77 -4.11 -4.86
CA GLU A 75 10.38 -3.83 -4.47
C GLU A 75 9.41 -4.83 -5.08
N ASP A 76 9.59 -5.17 -6.36
CA ASP A 76 8.78 -6.18 -7.06
C ASP A 76 8.93 -7.56 -6.40
N SER A 77 10.16 -7.95 -6.04
CA SER A 77 10.41 -9.17 -5.27
C SER A 77 9.75 -9.12 -3.88
N ILE A 78 9.73 -7.97 -3.21
CA ILE A 78 9.10 -7.84 -1.89
C ILE A 78 7.59 -8.06 -2.01
N ILE A 79 6.91 -7.34 -2.90
CA ILE A 79 5.43 -7.41 -2.98
C ILE A 79 4.92 -8.81 -3.33
N LYS A 80 5.67 -9.58 -4.13
CA LYS A 80 5.34 -10.96 -4.50
C LYS A 80 5.36 -11.93 -3.31
N HIS A 81 6.04 -11.59 -2.23
CA HIS A 81 6.18 -12.43 -1.03
C HIS A 81 5.40 -11.91 0.18
N ILE A 82 4.62 -10.84 0.02
CA ILE A 82 3.74 -10.35 1.08
C ILE A 82 2.58 -11.34 1.24
N SER A 83 2.38 -11.83 2.47
CA SER A 83 1.30 -12.77 2.76
C SER A 83 -0.08 -12.11 2.67
N LYS A 84 -1.13 -12.91 2.43
CA LYS A 84 -2.53 -12.47 2.50
C LYS A 84 -2.84 -11.64 3.74
N GLY A 85 -2.42 -12.09 4.92
CA GLY A 85 -2.65 -11.38 6.18
C GLY A 85 -2.00 -9.99 6.21
N GLN A 86 -0.79 -9.85 5.67
CA GLN A 86 -0.11 -8.57 5.57
C GLN A 86 -0.78 -7.64 4.55
N TRP A 87 -1.22 -8.17 3.40
CA TRP A 87 -1.99 -7.38 2.42
C TRP A 87 -3.29 -6.85 3.02
N LEU A 88 -4.06 -7.72 3.68
CA LEU A 88 -5.31 -7.32 4.33
C LEU A 88 -5.05 -6.30 5.46
N SER A 89 -3.96 -6.45 6.22
CA SER A 89 -3.56 -5.46 7.21
C SER A 89 -3.32 -4.08 6.58
N MET A 90 -2.60 -4.02 5.45
CA MET A 90 -2.31 -2.75 4.77
C MET A 90 -3.56 -2.15 4.11
N LEU A 91 -4.46 -2.97 3.57
CA LEU A 91 -5.75 -2.51 3.02
C LEU A 91 -6.66 -1.88 4.09
N ASN A 92 -6.48 -2.25 5.36
CA ASN A 92 -7.22 -1.70 6.49
C ASN A 92 -6.54 -0.49 7.15
N ASP A 93 -5.27 -0.20 6.84
CA ASP A 93 -4.55 0.96 7.39
C ASP A 93 -4.70 2.19 6.46
N LYS A 94 -5.22 3.31 7.00
CA LYS A 94 -5.44 4.57 6.26
C LYS A 94 -4.16 5.19 5.68
N LYS A 95 -2.98 4.77 6.11
CA LYS A 95 -1.70 5.24 5.55
C LYS A 95 -1.29 4.47 4.29
N THR A 96 -1.75 3.24 4.15
CA THR A 96 -1.28 2.30 3.12
C THR A 96 -2.38 1.75 2.23
N ASP A 97 -3.65 1.91 2.60
CA ASP A 97 -4.77 1.22 1.96
C ASP A 97 -4.86 1.40 0.45
N PHE A 98 -4.81 2.63 -0.04
CA PHE A 98 -4.90 2.92 -1.46
C PHE A 98 -3.66 2.45 -2.23
N ALA A 99 -2.46 2.67 -1.70
CA ALA A 99 -1.21 2.20 -2.29
C ALA A 99 -1.17 0.66 -2.37
N ALA A 100 -1.62 -0.02 -1.30
CA ALA A 100 -1.75 -1.47 -1.29
C ALA A 100 -2.75 -1.96 -2.34
N ASN A 101 -3.90 -1.28 -2.47
CA ASN A 101 -4.88 -1.60 -3.49
C ASN A 101 -4.29 -1.47 -4.90
N LEU A 102 -3.63 -0.34 -5.21
CA LEU A 102 -2.99 -0.11 -6.52
C LEU A 102 -1.94 -1.18 -6.85
N LEU A 103 -1.13 -1.58 -5.86
CA LEU A 103 -0.14 -2.64 -6.04
C LEU A 103 -0.79 -3.99 -6.31
N LEU A 104 -1.93 -4.29 -5.67
CA LEU A 104 -2.69 -5.52 -5.94
C LEU A 104 -3.35 -5.50 -7.32
N TYR A 105 -3.90 -4.36 -7.75
CA TYR A 105 -4.40 -4.20 -9.12
C TYR A 105 -3.29 -4.48 -10.15
N ARG A 106 -2.08 -3.97 -9.93
CA ARG A 106 -0.92 -4.28 -10.77
C ARG A 106 -0.54 -5.76 -10.70
N LEU A 107 -0.37 -6.30 -9.49
CA LEU A 107 0.17 -7.66 -9.28
C LEU A 107 -0.75 -8.75 -9.83
N TYR A 108 -2.06 -8.54 -9.78
CA TYR A 108 -3.08 -9.48 -10.27
C TYR A 108 -3.66 -9.08 -11.62
N GLU A 109 -3.10 -8.05 -12.27
CA GLU A 109 -3.55 -7.52 -13.57
C GLU A 109 -5.06 -7.27 -13.64
N ARG A 110 -5.64 -6.78 -12.53
CA ARG A 110 -7.08 -6.55 -12.40
C ARG A 110 -7.52 -5.37 -13.25
N GLU A 111 -8.71 -5.49 -13.84
CA GLU A 111 -9.33 -4.41 -14.62
C GLU A 111 -9.50 -3.13 -13.80
N ALA A 112 -8.85 -2.05 -14.25
CA ALA A 112 -8.66 -0.82 -13.50
C ALA A 112 -9.52 0.36 -13.97
N ILE A 113 -10.47 0.16 -14.89
CA ILE A 113 -11.30 1.25 -15.44
C ILE A 113 -11.97 2.11 -14.37
N VAL A 114 -12.41 1.50 -13.26
CA VAL A 114 -13.06 2.19 -12.13
C VAL A 114 -12.13 3.22 -11.46
N LEU A 115 -10.82 2.99 -11.49
CA LEU A 115 -9.84 3.89 -10.89
C LEU A 115 -9.62 5.15 -11.73
N LEU A 116 -10.13 5.22 -12.98
CA LEU A 116 -10.16 6.48 -13.74
C LEU A 116 -11.05 7.53 -13.06
N HIS A 117 -12.09 7.08 -12.34
CA HIS A 117 -13.04 7.94 -11.65
C HIS A 117 -12.70 8.14 -10.16
N TYR A 118 -11.98 7.19 -9.55
CA TYR A 118 -11.65 7.19 -8.13
C TYR A 118 -10.13 7.07 -7.95
N ASN A 119 -9.39 8.07 -8.42
CA ASN A 119 -7.94 8.02 -8.60
C ASN A 119 -7.14 8.51 -7.38
N ASN A 120 -7.79 8.69 -6.24
CA ASN A 120 -7.12 9.06 -5.00
C ASN A 120 -7.74 8.35 -3.80
N ALA A 121 -6.98 8.29 -2.71
CA ALA A 121 -7.37 7.53 -1.54
C ALA A 121 -8.71 7.98 -0.93
N PRO A 122 -9.00 9.30 -0.75
CA PRO A 122 -10.31 9.74 -0.26
C PRO A 122 -11.49 9.29 -1.12
N GLU A 123 -11.45 9.50 -2.43
CA GLU A 123 -12.54 9.14 -3.34
C GLU A 123 -12.73 7.63 -3.42
N TRP A 124 -11.64 6.89 -3.57
CA TRP A 124 -11.69 5.43 -3.60
C TRP A 124 -12.26 4.84 -2.31
N ARG A 125 -11.90 5.39 -1.14
CA ARG A 125 -12.46 4.96 0.15
C ARG A 125 -13.97 5.10 0.22
N GLN A 126 -14.49 6.19 -0.32
CA GLN A 126 -15.92 6.48 -0.28
C GLN A 126 -16.71 5.60 -1.27
N ALA A 127 -16.15 5.35 -2.45
CA ALA A 127 -16.89 4.71 -3.54
C ALA A 127 -16.66 3.20 -3.66
N MET A 128 -15.42 2.72 -3.43
CA MET A 128 -14.98 1.41 -3.92
C MET A 128 -14.28 0.53 -2.89
N LYS A 129 -13.78 1.08 -1.77
CA LYS A 129 -12.93 0.35 -0.82
C LYS A 129 -13.54 -0.96 -0.33
N GLU A 130 -14.80 -0.98 0.05
CA GLU A 130 -15.45 -2.21 0.54
C GLU A 130 -15.54 -3.28 -0.54
N ASN A 131 -15.88 -2.90 -1.78
CA ASN A 131 -15.93 -3.81 -2.92
C ASN A 131 -14.55 -4.41 -3.23
N ASP A 132 -13.51 -3.57 -3.22
CA ASP A 132 -12.14 -4.02 -3.44
C ASP A 132 -11.65 -4.91 -2.31
N LEU A 133 -11.93 -4.56 -1.05
CA LEU A 133 -11.56 -5.37 0.10
C LEU A 133 -12.21 -6.75 0.03
N HIS A 134 -13.50 -6.82 -0.32
CA HIS A 134 -14.21 -8.07 -0.52
C HIS A 134 -13.57 -8.93 -1.62
N TYR A 135 -13.28 -8.32 -2.78
CA TYR A 135 -12.59 -9.01 -3.87
C TYR A 135 -11.24 -9.57 -3.44
N TRP A 136 -10.42 -8.80 -2.71
CA TRP A 136 -9.10 -9.23 -2.28
C TRP A 136 -9.16 -10.32 -1.20
N GLN A 137 -10.15 -10.28 -0.31
CA GLN A 137 -10.35 -11.35 0.68
C GLN A 137 -10.58 -12.71 0.01
N GLN A 138 -11.26 -12.73 -1.14
CA GLN A 138 -11.53 -13.93 -1.93
C GLN A 138 -10.36 -14.34 -2.84
N THR A 139 -9.64 -13.36 -3.39
CA THR A 139 -8.64 -13.60 -4.45
C THR A 139 -7.23 -13.86 -3.92
N LEU A 140 -6.86 -13.22 -2.81
CA LEU A 140 -5.54 -13.42 -2.19
C LEU A 140 -5.41 -14.86 -1.68
N LYS A 141 -4.31 -15.52 -2.09
CA LYS A 141 -3.94 -16.88 -1.69
C LYS A 141 -3.10 -16.86 -0.42
#